data_AF-A0A820M051-F1
#
_entry.id   AF-A0A820M051-F1
#
_cell.length_a   1.000
_cell.length_b   1.000
_cell.length_c   1.000
_cell.angle_alpha   90.00
_cell.angle_beta   90.00
_cell.angle_gamma   90.00
#
_symmetry.space_group_name_H-M   'P 1'
#
loop_
_entity.id
_entity.type
_entity.pdbx_description
1 polymer ?
#
loop_
_entity_poly.entity_id
_entity_poly.type
_entity_poly.pdbx_seq_one_letter_code
_entity_poly.pdbx_strand_id
1 'polypeptide(L)'
;YGQLDTKNVRSISSGLSFGMCHGYCQRSINITSNPIKLIASKEPNFDQKLFPPVKQEFPFSTNQYEELISLVDLNTFTTLLDTYGCPGCADGGIEWIQVDWTDGTKRVTFESRRLVKGIE
;
A
#
# COMPACT_ATOMS: atom_id res chain seq x y z
N TYR A 1 21.15 -5.74 -16.61
CA TYR A 1 20.27 -5.55 -15.44
C TYR A 1 19.24 -6.67 -15.48
N GLY A 2 19.31 -7.60 -14.53
CA GLY A 2 18.44 -8.80 -14.52
C GLY A 2 17.03 -8.47 -14.07
N GLN A 3 16.05 -9.18 -14.60
CA GLN A 3 14.64 -9.07 -14.23
C GLN A 3 14.46 -9.47 -12.76
N LEU A 4 13.93 -8.57 -11.94
CA LEU A 4 13.52 -8.91 -10.57
C LEU A 4 12.39 -9.93 -10.63
N ASP A 5 12.61 -11.08 -9.99
CA ASP A 5 11.64 -12.19 -9.97
C ASP A 5 10.51 -11.90 -8.98
N THR A 6 9.27 -11.85 -9.48
CA THR A 6 8.06 -11.64 -8.68
C THR A 6 7.81 -12.76 -7.68
N LYS A 7 8.45 -13.93 -7.84
CA LYS A 7 8.46 -15.01 -6.83
C LYS A 7 9.13 -14.61 -5.52
N ASN A 8 9.93 -13.55 -5.51
CA ASN A 8 10.59 -13.03 -4.31
C ASN A 8 9.73 -12.01 -3.57
N VAL A 9 8.54 -11.66 -4.06
CA VAL A 9 7.62 -10.75 -3.36
C VAL A 9 7.17 -11.40 -2.05
N ARG A 10 7.35 -10.67 -0.95
CA ARG A 10 6.96 -11.07 0.41
C ARG A 10 5.64 -10.43 0.82
N SER A 11 5.44 -9.19 0.43
CA SER A 11 4.19 -8.48 0.66
C SER A 11 3.92 -7.41 -0.38
N ILE A 12 2.64 -7.19 -0.63
CA ILE A 12 2.14 -6.00 -1.33
C ILE A 12 1.20 -5.32 -0.35
N SER A 13 1.43 -4.04 -0.12
CA SER A 13 0.59 -3.24 0.73
C SER A 13 0.19 -1.94 0.05
N SER A 14 -0.97 -1.44 0.45
CA SER A 14 -1.46 -0.14 0.01
C SER A 14 -2.17 0.54 1.16
N GLY A 15 -2.29 1.85 1.09
CA GLY A 15 -3.03 2.58 2.10
C GLY A 15 -3.31 4.02 1.73
N LEU A 16 -4.12 4.62 2.59
CA LEU A 16 -4.48 6.02 2.52
C LEU A 16 -4.45 6.64 3.91
N SER A 17 -4.16 7.93 3.97
CA SER A 17 -4.15 8.71 5.20
C SER A 17 -4.63 10.14 4.96
N PHE A 18 -5.35 10.70 5.92
CA PHE A 18 -5.79 12.11 5.93
C PHE A 18 -5.40 12.74 7.27
N GLY A 19 -4.59 13.81 7.26
CA GLY A 19 -3.97 14.37 8.47
C GLY A 19 -4.97 14.99 9.46
N MET A 20 -5.87 15.86 8.97
CA MET A 20 -6.84 16.60 9.80
C MET A 20 -8.22 15.92 9.87
N CYS A 21 -8.27 14.60 9.77
CA CYS A 21 -9.53 13.85 9.85
C CYS A 21 -9.92 13.54 11.31
N HIS A 22 -11.22 13.39 11.55
CA HIS A 22 -11.79 12.87 12.79
C HIS A 22 -12.36 11.47 12.58
N GLY A 23 -12.01 10.51 13.45
CA GLY A 23 -12.34 9.09 13.28
C GLY A 23 -11.22 8.30 12.61
N TYR A 24 -11.55 7.26 11.83
CA TYR A 24 -10.57 6.39 11.17
C TYR A 24 -9.96 7.03 9.93
N CYS A 25 -8.85 7.72 10.13
CA CYS A 25 -8.16 8.55 9.15
C CYS A 25 -7.14 7.81 8.31
N GLN A 26 -6.66 6.68 8.82
CA GLN A 26 -5.71 5.82 8.14
C GLN A 26 -6.39 4.51 7.81
N ARG A 27 -6.14 4.00 6.60
CA ARG A 27 -6.57 2.67 6.18
C ARG A 27 -5.47 2.02 5.38
N SER A 28 -5.28 0.72 5.57
CA SER A 28 -4.32 -0.04 4.81
C SER A 28 -4.80 -1.45 4.56
N ILE A 29 -4.28 -2.02 3.47
CA ILE A 29 -4.36 -3.43 3.17
C ILE A 29 -2.94 -3.94 3.02
N ASN A 30 -2.64 -5.08 3.64
CA ASN A 30 -1.37 -5.78 3.49
C ASN A 30 -1.63 -7.24 3.12
N ILE A 31 -1.06 -7.67 2.00
CA ILE A 31 -1.19 -9.03 1.49
C ILE A 31 0.19 -9.68 1.58
N THR A 32 0.32 -10.73 2.38
CA THR A 32 1.59 -11.44 2.64
C THR A 32 1.68 -12.74 1.86
N SER A 33 2.89 -13.21 1.53
CA SER A 33 3.11 -14.51 0.87
C SER A 33 3.28 -15.68 1.84
N ASN A 34 3.63 -15.43 3.11
CA ASN A 34 3.82 -16.49 4.09
C ASN A 34 3.50 -16.05 5.55
N PRO A 35 2.38 -16.50 6.14
CA PRO A 35 1.29 -17.22 5.47
C PRO A 35 0.60 -16.31 4.44
N ILE A 36 -0.04 -16.91 3.43
CA ILE A 36 -0.87 -16.14 2.49
C ILE A 36 -2.11 -15.65 3.22
N LYS A 37 -2.23 -14.33 3.36
CA LYS A 37 -3.39 -13.67 3.97
C LYS A 37 -3.49 -12.22 3.57
N LEU A 38 -4.70 -11.69 3.65
CA LEU A 38 -4.97 -10.26 3.56
C LEU A 38 -5.25 -9.72 4.96
N ILE A 39 -4.59 -8.63 5.32
CA ILE A 39 -4.82 -7.90 6.55
C ILE A 39 -5.34 -6.52 6.16
N ALA A 40 -6.55 -6.18 6.58
CA ALA A 40 -7.06 -4.81 6.48
C ALA A 40 -6.99 -4.14 7.85
N SER A 41 -6.53 -2.90 7.87
CA SER A 41 -6.43 -2.08 9.09
C SER A 41 -7.07 -0.72 8.90
N LYS A 42 -7.60 -0.17 9.99
CA LYS A 42 -8.01 1.23 10.08
C LYS A 42 -7.64 1.82 11.45
N GLU A 43 -7.13 3.03 11.44
CA GLU A 43 -6.63 3.71 12.65
C GLU A 43 -7.02 5.18 12.62
N PRO A 44 -7.32 5.78 13.79
CA PRO A 44 -7.51 7.21 13.86
C PRO A 44 -6.19 7.95 14.04
N ASN A 45 -6.17 9.26 13.77
CA ASN A 45 -5.04 10.11 14.16
C ASN A 45 -5.14 10.55 15.63
N PHE A 46 -6.36 10.69 16.13
CA PHE A 46 -6.68 11.18 17.48
C PHE A 46 -7.77 10.32 18.12
N ASP A 47 -8.00 10.46 19.42
CA ASP A 47 -9.12 9.84 20.13
C ASP A 47 -9.23 8.31 19.98
N GLN A 48 -8.12 7.59 20.10
CA GLN A 48 -8.07 6.12 20.00
C GLN A 48 -9.02 5.40 20.98
N LYS A 49 -9.40 6.03 22.09
CA LYS A 49 -10.41 5.47 23.01
C LYS A 49 -11.81 5.43 22.38
N LEU A 50 -12.17 6.45 21.60
CA LEU A 50 -13.44 6.53 20.89
C LEU A 50 -13.40 5.75 19.57
N PHE A 51 -12.23 5.73 18.91
CA PHE A 51 -11.99 5.04 17.66
C PHE A 51 -10.84 4.03 17.80
N PRO A 52 -11.03 2.91 18.51
CA PRO A 52 -9.95 1.94 18.71
C PRO A 52 -9.45 1.40 17.36
N PRO A 53 -8.12 1.28 17.15
CA PRO A 53 -7.56 0.65 15.97
C PRO A 53 -8.20 -0.70 15.69
N VAL A 54 -8.54 -0.95 14.42
CA VAL A 54 -9.14 -2.22 14.00
C VAL A 54 -8.23 -2.86 12.97
N LYS A 55 -7.96 -4.14 13.16
CA LYS A 55 -7.25 -5.00 12.23
C LYS A 55 -8.05 -6.27 12.04
N GLN A 56 -8.25 -6.66 10.78
CA GLN A 56 -9.00 -7.86 10.43
C GLN A 56 -8.21 -8.67 9.40
N GLU A 57 -8.12 -9.97 9.63
CA GLU A 57 -7.52 -10.91 8.68
C GLU A 57 -8.63 -11.53 7.82
N PHE A 58 -8.37 -11.64 6.54
CA PHE A 58 -9.25 -12.27 5.57
C PHE A 58 -8.50 -13.42 4.88
N PRO A 59 -9.20 -14.53 4.58
CA PRO A 59 -8.66 -15.57 3.72
C PRO A 59 -8.23 -14.96 2.39
N PHE A 60 -7.04 -15.35 1.93
CA PHE A 60 -6.53 -14.98 0.63
C PHE A 60 -5.89 -16.24 0.03
N SER A 61 -6.38 -16.67 -1.12
CA SER A 61 -5.94 -17.92 -1.71
C SER A 61 -4.61 -17.78 -2.44
N THR A 62 -3.88 -18.89 -2.61
CA THR A 62 -2.67 -18.94 -3.44
C THR A 62 -2.94 -18.43 -4.86
N ASN A 63 -4.06 -18.82 -5.49
CA ASN A 63 -4.40 -18.38 -6.84
C ASN A 63 -4.60 -16.86 -6.92
N GLN A 64 -5.29 -16.26 -5.94
CA GLN A 64 -5.45 -14.80 -5.87
C GLN A 64 -4.12 -14.08 -5.65
N TYR A 65 -3.23 -14.68 -4.86
CA TYR A 65 -1.88 -14.15 -4.65
C TYR A 65 -1.05 -14.22 -5.93
N GLU A 66 -1.05 -15.35 -6.63
CA GLU A 66 -0.37 -15.54 -7.89
C GLU A 66 -0.88 -14.61 -9.00
N GLU A 67 -2.20 -14.41 -9.08
CA GLU A 67 -2.80 -13.43 -9.98
C GLU A 67 -2.34 -12.01 -9.64
N LEU A 68 -2.37 -11.61 -8.36
CA LEU A 68 -1.91 -10.30 -7.92
C LEU A 68 -0.43 -10.05 -8.27
N ILE A 69 0.47 -10.98 -7.94
CA ILE A 69 1.91 -10.80 -8.23
C ILE A 69 2.19 -10.81 -9.73
N SER A 70 1.36 -11.46 -10.55
CA SER A 70 1.51 -11.45 -12.01
C SER A 70 1.27 -10.07 -12.64
N LEU A 71 0.52 -9.20 -11.94
CA LEU A 71 0.26 -7.81 -12.34
C LEU A 71 1.40 -6.87 -11.96
N VAL A 72 2.32 -7.30 -11.08
CA VAL A 72 3.41 -6.46 -10.58
C VAL A 72 4.62 -6.57 -11.49
N ASP A 73 4.88 -5.53 -12.27
CA ASP A 73 6.19 -5.33 -12.90
C ASP A 73 7.15 -4.67 -11.91
N LEU A 74 7.90 -5.49 -11.17
CA LEU A 74 8.88 -5.04 -10.18
C LEU A 74 10.00 -4.17 -10.80
N ASN A 75 10.42 -4.46 -12.03
CA ASN A 75 11.47 -3.68 -12.67
C ASN A 75 10.98 -2.25 -12.90
N THR A 76 9.78 -2.11 -13.50
CA THR A 76 9.19 -0.80 -13.72
C THR A 76 8.89 -0.10 -12.39
N PHE A 77 8.27 -0.80 -11.43
CA PHE A 77 7.88 -0.22 -10.14
C PHE A 77 9.06 0.36 -9.35
N THR A 78 10.22 -0.31 -9.38
CA THR A 78 11.42 0.16 -8.68
C THR A 78 12.03 1.42 -9.31
N THR A 79 11.78 1.69 -10.59
CA THR A 79 12.22 2.93 -11.26
C THR A 79 11.34 4.16 -10.99
N LEU A 80 10.14 3.96 -10.45
CA LEU A 80 9.23 5.06 -10.15
C LEU A 80 9.83 6.00 -9.09
N LEU A 81 9.44 7.28 -9.13
CA LEU A 81 9.71 8.21 -8.04
C LEU A 81 9.06 7.72 -6.73
N ASP A 82 9.68 8.01 -5.60
CA ASP A 82 9.11 7.68 -4.29
C ASP A 82 7.84 8.51 -4.01
N THR A 83 7.76 9.72 -4.59
CA THR A 83 6.68 10.68 -4.37
C THR A 83 6.27 11.33 -5.70
N TYR A 84 4.97 11.31 -5.99
CA TYR A 84 4.35 12.04 -7.11
C TYR A 84 3.40 13.11 -6.58
N GLY A 85 3.45 14.29 -7.20
CA GLY A 85 2.60 15.42 -6.82
C GLY A 85 2.93 15.99 -5.44
N CYS A 86 1.90 16.42 -4.70
CA CYS A 86 2.02 17.00 -3.36
C CYS A 86 1.12 16.25 -2.36
N PRO A 87 1.43 14.97 -2.01
CA PRO A 87 0.58 14.18 -1.12
C PRO A 87 0.41 14.87 0.23
N GLY A 88 -0.84 15.03 0.68
CA GLY A 88 -1.15 15.70 1.95
C GLY A 88 -1.22 17.24 1.88
N CYS A 89 -0.91 17.86 0.74
CA CYS A 89 -0.97 19.32 0.60
C CYS A 89 -2.41 19.82 0.52
N ALA A 90 -2.67 21.03 1.03
CA ALA A 90 -3.99 21.66 1.09
C ALA A 90 -5.07 20.75 1.69
N ASP A 91 -4.75 20.10 2.82
CA ASP A 91 -5.59 19.14 3.53
C ASP A 91 -6.02 17.92 2.68
N GLY A 92 -5.29 17.66 1.59
CA GLY A 92 -5.45 16.48 0.76
C GLY A 92 -5.10 15.19 1.49
N GLY A 93 -5.56 14.07 0.94
CA GLY A 93 -5.13 12.75 1.42
C GLY A 93 -3.80 12.33 0.79
N ILE A 94 -3.17 11.36 1.43
CA ILE A 94 -2.02 10.63 0.95
C ILE A 94 -2.51 9.23 0.57
N GLU A 95 -2.12 8.73 -0.60
CA GLU A 95 -2.22 7.33 -0.97
C GLU A 95 -0.83 6.77 -1.25
N TRP A 96 -0.66 5.47 -1.02
CA TRP A 96 0.60 4.80 -1.28
C TRP A 96 0.41 3.34 -1.65
N ILE A 97 1.37 2.83 -2.41
CA ILE A 97 1.57 1.40 -2.68
C ILE A 97 2.99 1.06 -2.28
N GLN A 98 3.17 -0.06 -1.59
CA GLN A 98 4.47 -0.60 -1.21
C GLN A 98 4.57 -2.07 -1.62
N VAL A 99 5.72 -2.43 -2.17
CA VAL A 99 6.07 -3.82 -2.48
C VAL A 99 7.34 -4.15 -1.72
N ASP A 100 7.31 -5.23 -0.95
CA ASP A 100 8.46 -5.78 -0.26
C ASP A 100 8.82 -7.11 -0.92
N TRP A 101 10.10 -7.28 -1.27
CA TRP A 101 10.65 -8.53 -1.79
C TRP A 101 11.82 -8.98 -0.91
N THR A 102 12.43 -10.12 -1.24
CA THR A 102 13.48 -10.75 -0.43
C THR A 102 14.59 -9.79 0.02
N ASP A 103 15.02 -8.91 -0.89
CA ASP A 103 16.22 -8.08 -0.73
C ASP A 103 15.94 -6.58 -0.78
N GLY A 104 14.67 -6.16 -0.71
CA GLY A 104 14.35 -4.75 -0.82
C GLY A 104 12.88 -4.40 -0.61
N THR A 105 12.64 -3.10 -0.57
CA THR A 105 11.33 -2.50 -0.44
C THR A 105 11.27 -1.25 -1.30
N LYS A 106 10.11 -1.01 -1.89
CA LYS A 106 9.82 0.23 -2.62
C LYS A 106 8.43 0.68 -2.22
N ARG A 107 8.31 1.95 -1.85
CA ARG A 107 7.03 2.63 -1.63
C ARG A 107 6.92 3.79 -2.61
N VAL A 108 5.76 3.89 -3.24
CA VAL A 108 5.37 5.02 -4.09
C VAL A 108 4.19 5.71 -3.41
N THR A 109 4.32 7.02 -3.20
CA THR A 109 3.34 7.86 -2.51
C THR A 109 2.80 8.93 -3.44
N PHE A 110 1.49 9.14 -3.45
CA PHE A 110 0.81 10.07 -4.35
C PHE A 110 -0.42 10.70 -3.67
N GLU A 111 -0.99 11.71 -4.31
CA GLU A 111 -2.19 12.39 -3.81
C GLU A 111 -3.41 11.46 -3.83
N SER A 112 -4.16 11.42 -2.73
CA SER A 112 -5.36 10.57 -2.64
C SER A 112 -6.44 10.99 -3.63
N ARG A 113 -7.13 9.99 -4.23
CA ARG A 113 -8.29 10.17 -5.12
C ARG A 113 -8.03 11.11 -6.32
N ARG A 114 -6.78 11.26 -6.73
CA ARG A 114 -6.38 12.04 -7.91
C ARG A 114 -5.65 11.14 -8.89
N LEU A 115 -5.71 11.49 -10.17
CA LEU A 115 -4.83 10.88 -11.17
C LEU A 115 -3.37 11.20 -10.80
N VAL A 116 -2.51 10.19 -10.87
CA VAL A 116 -1.10 10.34 -10.52
C VAL A 116 -0.39 11.04 -11.67
N LYS A 117 -0.19 12.34 -11.51
CA LYS A 117 0.46 13.16 -12.54
C LYS A 117 1.84 12.58 -12.90
N GLY A 118 2.07 12.34 -14.18
CA GLY A 118 3.34 11.81 -14.70
C GLY A 118 3.47 10.29 -14.74
N ILE A 119 2.39 9.55 -14.48
CA ILE A 119 2.26 8.11 -14.76
C ILE A 119 1.27 7.85 -15.93
N GLU A 120 0.67 8.91 -16.50
CA GLU A 120 -0.15 8.81 -17.71
C GLU A 120 0.63 8.62 -19.01
#